data_AF-A0A846TVD8-F1
#
_entry.id   AF-A0A846TVD8-F1
#
_cell.length_a   1.000
_cell.length_b   1.000
_cell.length_c   1.000
_cell.angle_alpha   90.00
_cell.angle_beta   90.00
_cell.angle_gamma   90.00
#
_symmetry.space_group_name_H-M   'P 1'
#
loop_
_entity.id
_entity.type
_entity.pdbx_description
1 polymer ?
#
loop_
_entity_poly.entity_id
_entity_poly.type
_entity_poly.pdbx_seq_one_letter_code
_entity_poly.pdbx_strand_id
1 'polypeptide(L)'
;MPELPELDAVVGLLRGRTVGRRVSRFDIVAFSVLKTAEPPHESLVGRTVTSVTRRGKFLLLEVDGRYAVVHLALAGWVKTGDAALAKRASSSGPLAFRLPFHAGT
;
A
#
# COMPACT_ATOMS: atom_id res chain seq x y z
N MET A 1 -1.31 6.02 18.22
CA MET A 1 -1.56 4.66 17.71
C MET A 1 -2.92 4.73 17.05
N PRO A 2 -3.09 4.31 15.79
CA PRO A 2 -4.42 4.15 15.26
C PRO A 2 -5.15 3.09 16.08
N GLU A 3 -6.31 3.44 16.65
CA GLU A 3 -7.13 2.49 17.41
C GLU A 3 -7.67 1.38 16.47
N LEU A 4 -8.07 0.23 17.04
CA LEU A 4 -8.65 -0.89 16.26
C LEU A 4 -9.77 -0.45 15.27
N PRO A 5 -10.71 0.43 15.65
CA PRO A 5 -11.72 0.96 14.74
C PRO A 5 -11.16 1.81 13.58
N GLU A 6 -10.05 2.51 13.79
CA GLU A 6 -9.42 3.33 12.76
C GLU A 6 -8.79 2.46 11.67
N LEU A 7 -8.22 1.32 12.06
CA LEU A 7 -7.62 0.40 11.09
C LEU A 7 -8.68 -0.27 10.21
N ASP A 8 -9.85 -0.61 10.76
CA ASP A 8 -10.97 -1.13 9.97
C ASP A 8 -11.50 -0.10 8.97
N ALA A 9 -11.56 1.18 9.36
CA ALA A 9 -11.91 2.26 8.44
C ALA A 9 -10.88 2.40 7.30
N VAL A 10 -9.57 2.31 7.62
CA VAL A 10 -8.50 2.31 6.61
C VAL A 10 -8.64 1.10 5.67
N VAL A 11 -8.94 -0.09 6.19
CA VAL A 11 -9.19 -1.28 5.36
C VAL A 11 -10.36 -1.05 4.41
N GLY A 12 -11.49 -0.53 4.89
CA GLY A 12 -12.66 -0.24 4.06
C GLY A 12 -12.36 0.78 2.96
N LEU A 13 -11.67 1.87 3.30
CA LEU A 13 -11.24 2.90 2.35
C LEU A 13 -10.33 2.31 1.27
N LEU A 14 -9.31 1.54 1.67
CA LEU A 14 -8.37 0.95 0.73
C LEU A 14 -9.08 -0.07 -0.17
N ARG A 15 -9.90 -0.96 0.41
CA ARG A 15 -10.67 -1.95 -0.35
C ARG A 15 -11.47 -1.31 -1.48
N GLY A 16 -12.24 -0.26 -1.18
CA GLY A 16 -13.05 0.45 -2.17
C GLY A 16 -12.25 1.21 -3.24
N ARG A 17 -10.94 1.44 -3.02
CA ARG A 17 -10.07 2.21 -3.93
C ARG A 17 -9.04 1.38 -4.68
N THR A 18 -8.75 0.16 -4.23
CA THR A 18 -7.65 -0.65 -4.76
C THR A 18 -8.07 -2.01 -5.29
N VAL A 19 -9.10 -2.67 -4.74
CA VAL A 19 -9.52 -4.00 -5.24
C VAL A 19 -9.93 -3.93 -6.71
N GLY A 20 -9.49 -4.89 -7.50
CA GLY A 20 -9.69 -4.94 -8.95
C GLY A 20 -8.70 -4.08 -9.75
N ARG A 21 -7.85 -3.27 -9.10
CA ARG A 21 -6.85 -2.45 -9.80
C ARG A 21 -5.54 -3.20 -9.96
N ARG A 22 -4.91 -3.00 -11.11
CA ARG A 22 -3.60 -3.57 -11.44
C ARG A 22 -2.47 -2.66 -10.97
N VAL A 23 -1.53 -3.20 -10.21
CA VAL A 23 -0.34 -2.48 -9.71
C VAL A 23 0.57 -2.13 -10.89
N SER A 24 0.88 -0.85 -11.06
CA SER A 24 1.75 -0.39 -12.16
C SER A 24 3.22 -0.33 -11.77
N ARG A 25 3.51 0.08 -10.53
CA ARG A 25 4.85 0.15 -9.92
C ARG A 25 4.74 -0.04 -8.41
N PHE A 26 5.85 -0.31 -7.76
CA PHE A 26 5.98 -0.28 -6.29
C PHE A 26 7.22 0.55 -5.97
N ASP A 27 7.02 1.83 -5.62
CA ASP A 27 8.12 2.74 -5.36
C ASP A 27 8.44 2.75 -3.85
N ILE A 28 9.62 2.25 -3.46
CA ILE A 28 10.14 2.38 -2.09
C ILE A 28 10.94 3.69 -2.00
N VAL A 29 10.51 4.60 -1.14
CA VAL A 29 11.10 5.94 -1.00
C VAL A 29 12.01 5.99 0.22
N ALA A 30 11.59 5.38 1.34
CA ALA A 30 12.40 5.25 2.54
C ALA A 30 12.78 3.78 2.74
N PHE A 31 14.01 3.41 2.37
CA PHE A 31 14.48 2.02 2.44
C PHE A 31 14.37 1.40 3.85
N SER A 32 14.48 2.22 4.90
CA SER A 32 14.36 1.77 6.29
C SER A 32 13.02 1.12 6.65
N VAL A 33 11.97 1.37 5.85
CA VAL A 33 10.64 0.77 6.06
C VAL A 33 10.50 -0.60 5.40
N LEU A 34 11.36 -0.93 4.43
CA LEU A 34 11.34 -2.21 3.74
C LEU A 34 12.09 -3.24 4.59
N LYS A 35 11.42 -4.35 4.88
CA LYS A 35 12.05 -5.53 5.46
C LYS A 35 12.41 -6.50 4.34
N THR A 36 13.35 -7.40 4.62
CA THR A 36 13.63 -8.53 3.75
C THR A 36 12.32 -9.29 3.52
N ALA A 37 11.88 -9.34 2.26
CA ALA A 37 10.62 -9.94 1.85
C ALA A 37 10.89 -10.94 0.74
N GLU A 38 10.27 -12.11 0.84
CA GLU A 38 10.28 -13.13 -0.21
C GLU A 38 8.84 -13.55 -0.49
N PRO A 39 8.34 -13.43 -1.74
CA PRO A 39 9.00 -12.81 -2.90
C PRO A 39 9.22 -11.29 -2.71
N PRO A 40 10.14 -10.68 -3.47
CA PRO A 40 10.46 -9.25 -3.31
C PRO A 40 9.27 -8.37 -3.70
N HIS A 41 9.23 -7.13 -3.23
CA HIS A 41 8.07 -6.23 -3.41
C HIS A 41 7.71 -5.94 -4.88
N GLU A 42 8.70 -5.93 -5.76
CA GLU A 42 8.57 -5.80 -7.22
C GLU A 42 7.74 -6.94 -7.82
N SER A 43 7.68 -8.08 -7.13
CA SER A 43 6.89 -9.22 -7.55
C SER A 43 5.37 -8.95 -7.55
N LEU A 44 4.92 -7.84 -6.95
CA LEU A 44 3.53 -7.40 -6.98
C LEU A 44 3.20 -6.55 -8.22
N VAL A 45 4.20 -6.06 -8.95
CA VAL A 45 3.99 -5.24 -10.15
C VAL A 45 3.32 -6.08 -11.25
N GLY A 46 2.35 -5.47 -11.93
CA GLY A 46 1.60 -6.12 -13.01
C GLY A 46 0.54 -7.10 -12.52
N ARG A 47 0.29 -7.21 -11.21
CA ARG A 47 -0.75 -8.05 -10.60
C ARG A 47 -1.94 -7.23 -10.11
N THR A 48 -3.06 -7.90 -9.90
CA THR A 48 -4.32 -7.28 -9.47
C THR A 48 -4.50 -7.40 -7.98
N VAL A 49 -4.91 -6.32 -7.32
CA VAL A 49 -5.31 -6.38 -5.91
C VAL A 49 -6.62 -7.15 -5.79
N THR A 50 -6.60 -8.27 -5.08
CA THR A 50 -7.75 -9.16 -4.90
C THR A 50 -8.47 -8.89 -3.59
N SER A 51 -7.75 -8.44 -2.56
CA SER A 51 -8.32 -8.22 -1.24
C SER A 51 -7.53 -7.19 -0.43
N VAL A 52 -8.23 -6.54 0.50
CA VAL A 52 -7.61 -5.74 1.57
C VAL A 52 -8.23 -6.16 2.89
N THR A 53 -7.39 -6.61 3.82
CA THR A 53 -7.78 -7.11 5.15
C THR A 53 -6.81 -6.59 6.20
N ARG A 54 -7.05 -6.95 7.47
CA ARG A 54 -6.10 -6.74 8.55
C ARG A 54 -5.94 -7.99 9.39
N ARG A 55 -4.79 -8.10 10.05
CA ARG A 55 -4.52 -9.07 11.11
C ARG A 55 -3.88 -8.35 12.28
N GLY A 56 -4.63 -8.16 13.35
CA GLY A 56 -4.21 -7.31 14.47
C GLY A 56 -3.91 -5.88 13.97
N LYS A 57 -2.65 -5.46 14.14
CA LYS A 57 -2.11 -4.14 13.76
C LYS A 57 -1.49 -4.06 12.35
N PHE A 58 -1.60 -5.14 11.58
CA PHE A 58 -1.07 -5.21 10.21
C PHE A 58 -2.19 -5.06 9.20
N LEU A 59 -1.96 -4.21 8.21
CA LEU A 59 -2.74 -4.13 6.98
C LEU A 59 -2.19 -5.14 5.98
N LEU A 60 -3.08 -5.85 5.30
CA LEU A 60 -2.73 -6.86 4.31
C LEU A 60 -3.41 -6.49 2.99
N LEU A 61 -2.60 -6.19 1.98
CA LEU A 61 -3.05 -6.04 0.60
C LEU A 61 -2.68 -7.32 -0.15
N GLU A 62 -3.69 -8.10 -0.52
CA GLU A 62 -3.51 -9.28 -1.35
C GLU A 62 -3.48 -8.87 -2.83
N VAL A 63 -2.49 -9.36 -3.56
CA VAL A 63 -2.24 -9.07 -4.97
C VAL A 63 -1.93 -10.37 -5.70
N ASP A 64 -2.94 -10.97 -6.34
CA ASP A 64 -2.90 -12.29 -6.99
C ASP A 64 -2.12 -13.35 -6.18
N GLY A 65 -2.59 -13.64 -4.96
CA GLY A 65 -2.00 -14.66 -4.08
C GLY A 65 -0.70 -14.25 -3.38
N ARG A 66 -0.23 -13.00 -3.54
CA ARG A 66 0.90 -12.43 -2.80
C ARG A 66 0.43 -11.32 -1.87
N TYR A 67 1.20 -10.99 -0.85
CA TYR A 67 0.80 -10.00 0.15
C TYR A 67 1.82 -8.87 0.30
N ALA A 68 1.34 -7.63 0.22
CA ALA A 68 2.02 -6.50 0.85
C ALA A 68 1.48 -6.34 2.28
N VAL A 69 2.37 -6.44 3.26
CA VAL A 69 2.03 -6.34 4.69
C VAL A 69 2.57 -5.03 5.24
N VAL A 70 1.70 -4.19 5.79
CA VAL A 70 2.05 -2.84 6.25
C VAL A 70 1.70 -2.68 7.72
N HIS A 71 2.66 -2.18 8.50
CA HIS A 71 2.46 -1.81 9.90
C HIS A 71 2.59 -0.28 10.03
N LEU A 72 1.50 0.40 10.39
CA LEU A 72 1.49 1.86 10.47
C LEU A 72 2.19 2.42 11.72
N ALA A 73 2.54 1.58 12.70
CA ALA A 73 3.13 2.01 13.96
C ALA A 73 2.30 3.13 14.62
N LEU A 74 2.95 4.07 15.32
CA LEU A 74 2.28 5.06 16.17
C LEU A 74 1.59 6.18 15.37
N ALA A 75 2.24 6.67 14.31
CA ALA A 75 1.86 7.87 13.56
C ALA A 75 1.88 7.68 12.04
N GLY A 76 2.02 6.43 11.56
CA GLY A 76 1.95 6.13 10.13
C GLY A 76 0.53 6.28 9.61
N TRP A 77 0.42 6.66 8.35
CA TRP A 77 -0.84 6.93 7.67
C TRP A 77 -0.79 6.38 6.25
N VAL A 78 -1.98 6.15 5.68
CA VAL A 78 -2.15 5.80 4.28
C VAL A 78 -3.09 6.82 3.65
N LYS A 79 -2.77 7.26 2.44
CA LYS A 79 -3.63 8.13 1.64
C LYS A 79 -3.84 7.51 0.27
N THR A 80 -5.06 7.61 -0.21
CA THR A 80 -5.38 7.36 -1.62
C THR A 80 -5.41 8.71 -2.34
N GLY A 81 -4.99 8.73 -3.60
CA GLY A 81 -4.92 9.95 -4.39
C GLY A 81 -4.69 9.65 -5.86
N ASP A 82 -4.85 10.66 -6.69
CA ASP A 82 -4.58 10.56 -8.12
C ASP A 82 -3.07 10.63 -8.37
N ALA A 83 -2.55 9.59 -9.04
CA ALA A 83 -1.14 9.51 -9.39
C ALA A 83 -0.73 10.60 -10.39
N ALA A 84 -1.64 11.04 -11.27
CA ALA A 84 -1.37 12.11 -12.25
C ALA A 84 -1.15 13.48 -11.56
N LEU A 85 -1.78 13.68 -10.41
CA LEU A 85 -1.68 14.91 -9.61
C LEU A 85 -0.57 14.82 -8.55
N ALA A 86 0.00 13.64 -8.33
CA ALA A 86 0.99 13.43 -7.29
C ALA A 86 2.36 13.96 -7.73
N LYS A 87 2.91 14.92 -6.96
CA LYS A 87 4.32 15.30 -7.12
C LYS A 87 5.23 14.07 -7.01
N ARG A 88 6.35 14.09 -7.75
CA ARG A 88 7.40 13.07 -7.60
C ARG A 88 7.76 12.92 -6.13
N ALA A 89 7.88 11.67 -5.68
CA ALA A 89 8.27 11.39 -4.32
C ALA A 89 9.66 12.01 -4.07
N SER A 90 9.78 12.83 -3.01
CA SER A 90 11.08 13.29 -2.52
C SER A 90 11.57 12.31 -1.46
N SER A 91 12.86 12.00 -1.50
CA SER A 91 13.54 11.19 -0.47
C SER A 91 13.67 11.92 0.88
N SER A 92 13.45 13.25 0.92
CA SER A 92 13.48 14.04 2.15
C SER A 92 12.14 14.15 2.88
N GLY A 93 11.06 13.60 2.31
CA GLY A 93 9.71 13.69 2.88
C GLY A 93 9.31 12.49 3.73
N PRO A 94 8.17 12.55 4.44
CA PRO A 94 7.67 11.45 5.28
C PRO A 94 7.11 10.26 4.48
N LEU A 95 7.18 10.28 3.16
CA LEU A 95 6.61 9.25 2.30
C LEU A 95 7.51 8.01 2.34
N ALA A 96 6.96 6.90 2.84
CA ALA A 96 7.69 5.63 2.95
C ALA A 96 7.71 4.86 1.62
N PHE A 97 6.54 4.71 1.00
CA PHE A 97 6.39 4.04 -0.29
C PHE A 97 5.17 4.59 -1.05
N ARG A 98 5.10 4.27 -2.34
CA ARG A 98 3.96 4.59 -3.21
C ARG A 98 3.60 3.38 -4.09
N LEU A 99 2.31 3.14 -4.25
CA LEU A 99 1.78 2.04 -5.05
C LEU A 99 0.81 2.59 -6.11
N PRO A 100 1.32 3.13 -7.24
CA PRO A 100 0.46 3.57 -8.33
C PRO A 100 -0.18 2.38 -9.04
N PHE A 101 -1.41 2.57 -9.50
CA PHE A 101 -2.15 1.60 -10.31
C PHE A 101 -2.26 2.07 -11.76
N HIS A 102 -2.48 1.13 -12.67
CA HIS A 102 -2.83 1.48 -14.05
C HIS A 102 -4.12 2.32 -14.08
N ALA A 103 -4.19 3.24 -15.04
CA ALA A 103 -5.45 3.91 -15.38
C ALA A 103 -6.45 2.82 -15.80
N GLY A 104 -7.72 2.96 -15.38
CA GLY A 104 -8.77 2.07 -15.86
C GLY A 104 -8.89 2.20 -17.38
N THR A 105 -8.97 1.07 -18.07
CA THR A 105 -9.48 1.02 -19.46
C THR A 105 -10.92 1.48 -19.52
#